data_AF-A0A832ZGY5-F1
#
_entry.id   AF-A0A832ZGY5-F1
#
_cell.length_a   1.000
_cell.length_b   1.000
_cell.length_c   1.000
_cell.angle_alpha   90.00
_cell.angle_beta   90.00
_cell.angle_gamma   90.00
#
_symmetry.space_group_name_H-M   'P 1'
#
loop_
_entity.id
_entity.type
_entity.pdbx_description
1 polymer ?
#
loop_
_entity_poly.entity_id
_entity_poly.type
_entity_poly.pdbx_seq_one_letter_code
_entity_poly.pdbx_strand_id
1 'polypeptide(L)'
;MLKSTDSSDIEGALTLLWELNNRTLDERILNGSLALMAELLDREDIRERILEFLARGADHLPRANTEVLKQLREKLKSISNTQKGKYKEMVQLLLDVIDDVLSSRKSGQ
;
A
#
# COMPACT_ATOMS: atom_id res chain seq x y z
N MET A 1 -0.85 -15.79 10.76
CA MET A 1 -1.14 -14.34 10.85
C MET A 1 -1.43 -13.75 9.47
N LEU A 2 -0.47 -13.35 8.62
CA LEU A 2 -0.80 -12.77 7.29
C LEU A 2 -1.34 -13.76 6.24
N LYS A 3 -1.04 -15.06 6.40
CA LYS A 3 -1.62 -16.16 5.62
C LYS A 3 -2.93 -16.70 6.22
N SER A 4 -3.40 -16.09 7.31
CA SER A 4 -4.66 -16.51 7.96
C SER A 4 -5.85 -16.12 7.08
N THR A 5 -6.96 -16.82 7.27
CA THR A 5 -8.29 -16.42 6.79
C THR A 5 -9.11 -15.77 7.91
N ASP A 6 -8.60 -15.77 9.14
CA ASP A 6 -9.22 -15.10 10.27
C ASP A 6 -9.00 -13.59 10.18
N SER A 7 -10.08 -12.81 10.24
CA SER A 7 -10.01 -11.35 10.07
C SER A 7 -9.28 -10.64 11.21
N SER A 8 -9.39 -11.16 12.45
CA SER A 8 -8.73 -10.59 13.62
C SER A 8 -7.21 -10.78 13.55
N ASP A 9 -6.76 -11.94 13.08
CA ASP A 9 -5.34 -12.21 12.85
C ASP A 9 -4.73 -11.25 11.81
N ILE A 10 -5.48 -10.97 10.74
CA ILE A 10 -5.03 -10.11 9.65
C ILE A 10 -4.99 -8.65 10.12
N GLU A 11 -6.01 -8.20 10.83
CA GLU A 11 -6.07 -6.85 11.40
C GLU A 11 -4.95 -6.60 12.42
N GLY A 12 -4.69 -7.58 13.30
CA GLY A 12 -3.57 -7.52 14.24
C GLY A 12 -2.22 -7.46 13.52
N ALA A 13 -2.03 -8.26 12.47
CA ALA A 13 -0.79 -8.25 11.68
C ALA A 13 -0.59 -6.93 10.93
N LEU A 14 -1.64 -6.37 10.34
CA LEU A 14 -1.59 -5.06 9.69
C LEU A 14 -1.24 -3.98 10.72
N THR A 15 -1.92 -3.95 11.87
CA THR A 15 -1.64 -2.99 12.94
C THR A 15 -0.18 -3.01 13.37
N LEU A 16 0.42 -4.19 13.52
CA LEU A 16 1.85 -4.32 13.82
C LEU A 16 2.74 -3.76 12.71
N LEU A 17 2.42 -4.03 11.44
CA LEU A 17 3.14 -3.45 10.30
C LEU A 17 3.03 -1.91 10.29
N TRP A 18 1.90 -1.35 10.70
CA TRP A 18 1.71 0.10 10.77
C TRP A 18 2.59 0.72 11.84
N GLU A 19 2.56 0.14 13.04
CA GLU A 19 3.41 0.62 14.13
C GLU A 19 4.89 0.53 13.77
N LEU A 20 5.30 -0.54 13.09
CA LEU A 20 6.67 -0.68 12.61
C LEU A 20 7.03 0.41 11.61
N ASN A 21 6.21 0.64 10.59
CA ASN A 21 6.46 1.67 9.57
C ASN A 21 6.47 3.09 10.14
N ASN A 22 5.66 3.36 11.15
CA ASN A 22 5.63 4.66 11.83
C ASN A 22 6.78 4.89 12.80
N ARG A 23 7.26 3.83 13.47
CA ARG A 23 8.32 3.93 14.48
C ARG A 23 9.71 3.78 13.88
N THR A 24 9.84 3.28 12.65
CA THR A 24 11.12 3.04 12.00
C THR A 24 11.44 4.07 10.91
N LEU A 25 12.71 4.51 10.89
CA LEU A 25 13.28 5.23 9.75
C LEU A 25 13.89 4.29 8.70
N ASP A 26 13.94 2.97 8.97
CA ASP A 26 14.54 1.99 8.07
C ASP A 26 13.67 1.79 6.80
N GLU A 27 14.16 2.33 5.68
CA GLU A 27 13.50 2.22 4.38
C GLU A 27 13.34 0.77 3.92
N ARG A 28 14.17 -0.17 4.38
CA ARG A 28 14.02 -1.60 4.02
C ARG A 28 12.74 -2.19 4.60
N ILE A 29 12.38 -1.78 5.82
CA ILE A 29 11.15 -2.22 6.49
C ILE A 29 9.93 -1.64 5.78
N LEU A 30 9.96 -0.35 5.43
CA LEU A 30 8.90 0.30 4.68
C LEU A 30 8.70 -0.36 3.31
N ASN A 31 9.79 -0.55 2.55
CA ASN A 31 9.76 -1.15 1.23
C ASN A 31 9.25 -2.60 1.27
N GLY A 32 9.71 -3.40 2.25
CA GLY A 32 9.22 -4.76 2.44
C GLY A 32 7.73 -4.80 2.79
N SER A 33 7.27 -3.86 3.64
CA SER A 33 5.86 -3.75 4.00
C SER A 33 4.97 -3.39 2.81
N LEU A 34 5.38 -2.41 2.00
CA LEU A 34 4.64 -1.99 0.81
C LEU A 34 4.60 -3.09 -0.26
N ALA A 35 5.71 -3.81 -0.47
CA ALA A 35 5.75 -4.95 -1.39
C ALA A 35 4.78 -6.06 -0.93
N LEU A 36 4.82 -6.42 0.36
CA LEU A 36 3.89 -7.37 0.95
C LEU A 36 2.42 -6.92 0.80
N MET A 37 2.12 -5.65 1.05
CA MET A 37 0.76 -5.12 0.86
C MET A 37 0.31 -5.20 -0.60
N ALA A 38 1.20 -4.95 -1.56
CA ALA A 38 0.90 -5.11 -2.98
C ALA A 38 0.55 -6.58 -3.32
N GLU A 39 1.22 -7.56 -2.73
CA GLU A 39 0.84 -8.97 -2.89
C GLU A 39 -0.53 -9.27 -2.28
N LEU A 40 -0.82 -8.72 -1.10
CA LEU A 40 -2.09 -8.96 -0.39
C LEU A 40 -3.30 -8.30 -1.07
N LEU A 41 -3.11 -7.30 -1.94
CA LEU A 41 -4.21 -6.70 -2.70
C LEU A 41 -4.90 -7.69 -3.65
N ASP A 42 -4.27 -8.81 -4.01
CA ASP A 42 -4.91 -9.85 -4.82
C ASP A 42 -6.00 -10.61 -4.04
N ARG A 43 -5.93 -10.63 -2.70
CA ARG A 43 -6.88 -11.32 -1.84
C ARG A 43 -8.16 -10.51 -1.61
N GLU A 44 -9.23 -10.88 -2.27
CA GLU A 44 -10.54 -10.19 -2.21
C GLU A 44 -11.10 -10.07 -0.78
N ASP A 45 -10.90 -11.08 0.06
CA ASP A 45 -11.42 -11.12 1.43
C ASP A 45 -10.83 -10.04 2.35
N ILE A 46 -9.64 -9.53 2.03
CA ILE A 46 -8.91 -8.56 2.85
C ILE A 46 -8.51 -7.29 2.10
N ARG A 47 -8.67 -7.25 0.77
CA ARG A 47 -8.26 -6.13 -0.09
C ARG A 47 -8.70 -4.77 0.43
N GLU A 48 -9.96 -4.66 0.86
CA GLU A 48 -10.52 -3.44 1.42
C GLU A 48 -9.74 -2.94 2.65
N ARG A 49 -9.36 -3.84 3.56
CA ARG A 49 -8.53 -3.48 4.73
C ARG A 49 -7.12 -3.07 4.32
N ILE A 50 -6.54 -3.74 3.32
CA ILE A 50 -5.23 -3.36 2.78
C ILE A 50 -5.28 -1.96 2.17
N LEU A 51 -6.36 -1.61 1.46
CA LEU A 51 -6.54 -0.26 0.90
C LEU A 51 -6.68 0.81 1.98
N GLU A 52 -7.48 0.56 3.02
CA GLU A 52 -7.60 1.49 4.16
C GLU A 52 -6.26 1.73 4.84
N PHE A 53 -5.47 0.66 4.96
CA PHE A 53 -4.14 0.72 5.52
C PHE A 53 -3.17 1.56 4.67
N LEU A 54 -3.12 1.28 3.36
CA LEU A 54 -2.28 2.02 2.42
C LEU A 54 -2.66 3.50 2.40
N ALA A 55 -3.96 3.81 2.41
CA ALA A 55 -4.46 5.18 2.48
C ALA A 55 -4.01 5.89 3.77
N ARG A 56 -4.05 5.19 4.92
CA ARG A 56 -3.60 5.75 6.20
C ARG A 56 -2.09 6.00 6.26
N GLY A 57 -1.30 5.23 5.52
CA GLY A 57 0.16 5.35 5.44
C GLY A 57 0.68 6.04 4.18
N ALA A 58 -0.17 6.75 3.45
CA ALA A 58 0.19 7.38 2.18
C ALA A 58 1.30 8.43 2.31
N ASP A 59 1.44 9.03 3.49
CA ASP A 59 2.51 9.96 3.86
C ASP A 59 3.91 9.33 3.84
N HIS A 60 4.01 8.00 3.95
CA HIS A 60 5.29 7.28 3.85
C HIS A 60 5.70 6.96 2.41
N LEU A 61 4.80 7.05 1.43
CA LEU A 61 5.10 6.70 0.03
C LEU A 61 6.29 7.49 -0.56
N PRO A 62 6.52 8.77 -0.25
CA PRO A 62 7.71 9.50 -0.69
C PRO A 62 9.05 8.87 -0.27
N ARG A 63 9.07 8.09 0.83
CA ARG A 63 10.27 7.39 1.33
C ARG A 63 10.47 6.01 0.71
N ALA A 64 9.46 5.46 0.03
CA ALA A 64 9.56 4.16 -0.59
C ALA A 64 10.45 4.22 -1.84
N ASN A 65 11.17 3.16 -2.17
CA ASN A 65 12.00 3.13 -3.36
C ASN A 65 11.13 3.09 -4.64
N THR A 66 11.72 3.50 -5.76
CA THR A 66 11.00 3.66 -7.03
C THR A 66 10.42 2.34 -7.56
N GLU A 67 11.10 1.22 -7.34
CA GLU A 67 10.67 -0.07 -7.84
C GLU A 67 9.41 -0.57 -7.12
N VAL A 68 9.39 -0.46 -5.78
CA VAL A 68 8.22 -0.83 -4.96
C VAL A 68 7.03 0.06 -5.28
N LEU A 69 7.24 1.37 -5.48
CA LEU A 69 6.16 2.29 -5.89
C LEU A 69 5.56 1.91 -7.24
N LYS A 70 6.40 1.54 -8.22
CA LYS A 70 5.91 1.05 -9.53
C LYS A 70 5.11 -0.24 -9.38
N GLN A 71 5.58 -1.19 -8.59
CA GLN A 71 4.87 -2.45 -8.37
C GLN A 71 3.52 -2.22 -7.70
N LEU A 72 3.48 -1.41 -6.64
CA LEU A 72 2.25 -1.05 -5.96
C LEU A 72 1.27 -0.33 -6.89
N ARG A 73 1.77 0.58 -7.73
CA ARG A 73 0.96 1.29 -8.74
C ARG A 73 0.33 0.32 -9.74
N GLU A 74 1.10 -0.58 -10.33
CA GLU A 74 0.57 -1.53 -11.31
C GLU A 74 -0.47 -2.46 -10.68
N LYS A 75 -0.25 -2.86 -9.42
CA LYS A 75 -1.24 -3.62 -8.65
C LYS A 75 -2.54 -2.83 -8.39
N LEU A 76 -2.44 -1.57 -7.97
CA LEU A 76 -3.60 -0.71 -7.74
C LEU A 76 -4.40 -0.51 -9.04
N LYS A 77 -3.72 -0.34 -10.18
CA LYS A 77 -4.35 -0.28 -11.50
C LYS A 77 -5.10 -1.57 -11.83
N SER A 78 -4.49 -2.74 -11.60
CA SER A 78 -5.12 -4.02 -11.92
C SER A 78 -6.41 -4.26 -11.14
N ILE A 79 -6.49 -3.78 -9.89
CA ILE A 79 -7.69 -3.93 -9.06
C ILE A 79 -8.70 -2.79 -9.24
N SER A 80 -8.34 -1.65 -9.82
CA SER A 80 -9.16 -0.43 -9.89
C SER A 80 -10.59 -0.66 -10.42
N ASN A 81 -10.73 -1.46 -11.49
CA ASN A 81 -12.01 -1.77 -12.12
C ASN A 81 -12.91 -2.70 -11.30
N THR A 82 -12.35 -3.38 -10.29
CA THR A 82 -13.09 -4.28 -9.41
C THR A 82 -13.65 -3.57 -8.18
N GLN A 83 -13.13 -2.39 -7.85
CA GLN A 83 -13.51 -1.62 -6.67
C GLN A 83 -14.72 -0.71 -6.95
N LYS A 84 -15.52 -0.47 -5.91
CA LYS A 84 -16.72 0.39 -5.96
C LYS A 84 -16.78 1.31 -4.74
N GLY A 85 -17.52 2.41 -4.86
CA GLY A 85 -17.71 3.39 -3.78
C GLY A 85 -16.39 3.91 -3.21
N LYS A 86 -16.31 4.02 -1.88
CA LYS A 86 -15.15 4.56 -1.16
C LYS A 86 -13.82 3.90 -1.53
N TYR A 87 -13.81 2.60 -1.84
CA TYR A 87 -12.56 1.89 -2.16
C TYR A 87 -12.05 2.20 -3.56
N LYS A 88 -12.95 2.53 -4.50
CA LYS A 88 -12.53 3.02 -5.82
C LYS A 88 -11.87 4.39 -5.71
N GLU A 89 -12.44 5.27 -4.88
CA GLU A 89 -11.86 6.58 -4.58
C GLU A 89 -10.49 6.45 -3.89
N MET A 90 -10.36 5.55 -2.90
CA MET A 90 -9.08 5.26 -2.26
C MET A 90 -8.02 4.78 -3.25
N VAL A 91 -8.36 3.84 -4.15
CA VAL A 91 -7.43 3.38 -5.18
C VAL A 91 -6.98 4.54 -6.06
N GLN A 92 -7.90 5.42 -6.47
CA GLN A 92 -7.55 6.57 -7.31
C GLN A 92 -6.62 7.53 -6.57
N LEU A 93 -6.93 7.90 -5.33
CA LEU A 93 -6.09 8.79 -4.52
C LEU A 93 -4.69 8.21 -4.31
N LEU A 94 -4.60 6.90 -4.03
CA LEU A 94 -3.31 6.22 -3.89
C LEU A 94 -2.52 6.24 -5.20
N LEU A 95 -3.18 6.02 -6.35
CA LEU A 95 -2.53 6.11 -7.66
C LEU A 95 -2.00 7.52 -7.93
N ASP A 96 -2.80 8.55 -7.64
CA ASP A 96 -2.41 9.95 -7.84
C ASP A 96 -1.18 10.30 -6.99
N VAL A 97 -1.18 9.94 -5.70
CA VAL A 97 -0.02 10.15 -4.81
C VAL A 97 1.22 9.44 -5.32
N ILE A 98 1.09 8.19 -5.77
CA ILE A 98 2.24 7.44 -6.29
C ILE A 98 2.77 8.08 -7.58
N ASP A 99 1.87 8.50 -8.49
CA ASP A 99 2.26 9.14 -9.74
C ASP A 99 2.93 10.50 -9.51
N ASP A 100 2.49 11.28 -8.52
CA ASP A 100 3.15 12.52 -8.11
C ASP A 100 4.55 12.27 -7.53
N VAL A 101 4.69 11.27 -6.66
CA VAL A 101 6.01 10.88 -6.10
C VAL A 101 6.95 10.40 -7.21
N LEU A 102 6.47 9.58 -8.14
CA LEU A 102 7.29 9.10 -9.26
C LEU A 102 7.65 10.22 -10.23
N SER A 103 6.76 11.18 -10.45
CA SER A 103 6.99 12.31 -11.36
C SER A 103 8.00 13.30 -10.76
N SER A 104 7.87 13.65 -9.48
CA SER A 104 8.82 14.54 -8.80
C SER A 104 10.26 14.01 -8.81
N ARG A 105 10.44 12.69 -8.74
CA ARG A 105 11.76 12.03 -8.89
C ARG A 105 12.36 12.12 -10.29
N LYS A 106 11.53 12.19 -11.33
CA LYS A 106 12.00 12.36 -12.71
C LYS A 106 12.40 13.79 -13.02
N SER A 107 11.71 14.76 -12.42
CA SER A 107 11.99 16.19 -12.61
C SER A 107 13.18 16.72 -11.79
N GLY A 108 13.65 15.95 -10.80
CA GLY A 108 14.83 16.27 -9.99
C GLY A 108 16.14 15.65 -10.49
N GLN A 109 16.13 14.98 -11.65
CA GLN A 109 17.32 14.53 -12.39
C GLN A 109 17.58 15.46 -13.57
#